data_AF-A0A183TY67-F1
#
_entry.id   AF-A0A183TY67-F1
#
_cell.length_a   1.000
_cell.length_b   1.000
_cell.length_c   1.000
_cell.angle_alpha   90.00
_cell.angle_beta   90.00
_cell.angle_gamma   90.00
#
_symmetry.space_group_name_H-M   'P 1'
#
loop_
_entity.id
_entity.type
_entity.pdbx_description
1 polymer ?
#
loop_
_entity_poly.entity_id
_entity_poly.type
_entity_poly.pdbx_seq_one_letter_code
_entity_poly.pdbx_strand_id
1 'polypeptide(L)'
;MVYAMHGATEVFSCNSELPYSIEDLRPMNFADFNGPTNVDLMMMFQYLRSLPFFLSLSSSDKKRTFQYFMAIDSMLTTAYLSMTLGRDNHWMVHFNGFYISMKPAPPSGDAPEDAIYLQRFSPEERKKYQLYMPMKLAQYTELCVPFAEINPTFVEYALLKLIALLLRGSYTLRKLALIVIGNQYGFWLSRPNAVDQTSSSYWQRLISSTTAISALGRYRCGG
;
A
#
# COMPACT_ATOMS: atom_id res chain seq x y z
N MET A 1 2.58 -6.56 -10.56
CA MET A 1 2.94 -5.67 -9.43
C MET A 1 3.26 -4.28 -9.94
N VAL A 2 2.69 -3.22 -9.35
CA VAL A 2 2.83 -1.79 -9.77
C VAL A 2 4.29 -1.28 -9.76
N TYR A 3 5.23 -2.05 -9.20
CA TYR A 3 6.65 -1.72 -9.06
C TYR A 3 7.57 -2.35 -10.10
N ALA A 4 7.01 -3.10 -11.06
CA ALA A 4 7.79 -3.92 -11.98
C ALA A 4 8.76 -3.13 -12.88
N MET A 5 8.63 -1.81 -12.97
CA MET A 5 9.33 -1.03 -14.00
C MET A 5 10.23 0.08 -13.44
N HIS A 6 10.13 0.43 -12.15
CA HIS A 6 10.72 1.69 -11.66
C HIS A 6 11.21 1.60 -10.21
N GLY A 7 12.45 2.03 -9.94
CA GLY A 7 12.96 2.25 -8.58
C GLY A 7 12.15 3.33 -7.84
N ALA A 8 12.26 3.46 -6.52
CA ALA A 8 11.47 4.45 -5.77
C ALA A 8 11.62 5.87 -6.33
N THR A 9 12.81 6.25 -6.80
CA THR A 9 13.07 7.55 -7.44
C THR A 9 12.33 7.72 -8.78
N GLU A 10 12.16 6.64 -9.53
CA GLU A 10 11.51 6.61 -10.84
C GLU A 10 9.98 6.57 -10.73
N VAL A 11 9.47 5.96 -9.65
CA VAL A 11 8.06 6.06 -9.23
C VAL A 11 7.64 7.52 -9.01
N PHE A 12 8.58 8.42 -8.66
CA PHE A 12 8.32 9.85 -8.50
C PHE A 12 8.56 10.69 -9.77
N SER A 13 9.11 10.11 -10.84
CA SER A 13 9.45 10.85 -12.07
C SER A 13 8.62 10.46 -13.30
N CYS A 14 7.91 9.33 -13.28
CA CYS A 14 7.13 8.85 -14.42
C CYS A 14 5.64 8.73 -14.08
N ASN A 15 4.76 9.03 -15.02
CA ASN A 15 3.36 8.63 -14.97
C ASN A 15 3.33 7.10 -14.95
N SER A 16 3.23 6.48 -13.76
CA SER A 16 3.20 5.02 -13.67
C SER A 16 1.97 4.49 -14.37
N GLU A 17 2.20 3.75 -15.45
CA GLU A 17 1.16 2.98 -16.12
C GLU A 17 0.60 1.93 -15.15
N LEU A 18 -0.71 1.71 -15.22
CA LEU A 18 -1.35 0.63 -14.47
C LEU A 18 -0.83 -0.71 -15.01
N PRO A 19 -0.56 -1.69 -14.13
CA PRO A 19 -0.02 -2.98 -14.57
C PRO A 19 -1.02 -3.82 -15.36
N TYR A 20 -2.31 -3.45 -15.34
CA TYR A 20 -3.41 -4.16 -15.96
C TYR A 20 -4.40 -3.15 -16.55
N SER A 21 -5.00 -3.52 -17.68
CA SER A 21 -6.25 -2.94 -18.16
C SER A 21 -7.45 -3.62 -17.49
N ILE A 22 -8.67 -3.10 -17.70
CA ILE A 22 -9.89 -3.73 -17.16
C ILE A 22 -10.10 -5.11 -17.80
N GLU A 23 -9.73 -5.26 -19.07
CA GLU A 23 -9.86 -6.47 -19.87
C GLU A 23 -8.95 -7.61 -19.38
N ASP A 24 -7.83 -7.27 -18.72
CA ASP A 24 -6.91 -8.23 -18.14
C ASP A 24 -7.40 -8.82 -16.80
N LEU A 25 -8.43 -8.21 -16.20
CA LEU A 25 -8.92 -8.60 -14.88
C LEU A 25 -9.71 -9.90 -14.92
N ARG A 26 -9.47 -10.75 -13.91
CA ARG A 26 -10.13 -12.06 -13.80
C ARG A 26 -10.82 -12.22 -12.45
N PRO A 27 -11.99 -12.87 -12.38
CA PRO A 27 -12.63 -13.12 -11.10
C PRO A 27 -11.74 -14.04 -10.24
N MET A 28 -11.68 -13.77 -8.94
CA MET A 28 -10.86 -14.56 -8.02
C MET A 28 -11.38 -15.99 -7.91
N ASN A 29 -10.50 -16.96 -8.17
CA ASN A 29 -10.72 -18.36 -7.84
C ASN A 29 -9.96 -18.73 -6.55
N PHE A 30 -10.67 -19.22 -5.54
CA PHE A 30 -10.08 -19.58 -4.25
C PHE A 30 -9.21 -20.85 -4.33
N ALA A 31 -9.45 -21.72 -5.31
CA ALA A 31 -8.57 -22.86 -5.61
C ALA A 31 -7.16 -22.38 -5.97
N ASP A 32 -7.09 -21.38 -6.87
CA ASP A 32 -5.84 -20.89 -7.46
C ASP A 32 -5.19 -19.76 -6.66
N PHE A 33 -5.88 -19.24 -5.63
CA PHE A 33 -5.40 -18.10 -4.85
C PHE A 33 -4.16 -18.47 -4.03
N ASN A 34 -2.99 -18.29 -4.60
CA ASN A 34 -1.74 -18.35 -3.85
C ASN A 34 -1.32 -16.94 -3.45
N GLY A 35 -0.62 -16.84 -2.32
CA GLY A 35 -0.04 -15.57 -1.88
C GLY A 35 0.93 -14.98 -2.92
N PRO A 36 1.64 -13.88 -2.57
CA PRO A 36 2.62 -13.30 -3.48
C PRO A 36 3.65 -14.34 -3.93
N THR A 37 3.98 -14.33 -5.22
CA THR A 37 4.98 -15.23 -5.80
C THR A 37 6.38 -14.82 -5.36
N ASN A 38 7.38 -15.70 -5.55
CA ASN A 38 8.78 -15.35 -5.30
C ASN A 38 9.24 -14.13 -6.12
N VAL A 39 8.68 -13.96 -7.32
CA VAL A 39 8.95 -12.80 -8.17
C VAL A 39 8.36 -11.54 -7.54
N ASP A 40 7.11 -11.57 -7.06
CA ASP A 40 6.50 -10.43 -6.35
C ASP A 40 7.31 -10.04 -5.12
N LEU A 41 7.72 -11.03 -4.31
CA LEU A 41 8.55 -10.80 -3.13
C LEU A 41 9.90 -10.17 -3.48
N MET A 42 10.53 -10.64 -4.56
CA MET A 42 11.79 -10.07 -5.07
C MET A 42 11.61 -8.61 -5.49
N MET A 43 10.53 -8.29 -6.22
CA MET A 43 10.23 -6.92 -6.64
C MET A 43 9.97 -5.99 -5.44
N MET A 44 9.18 -6.43 -4.46
CA MET A 44 8.99 -5.68 -3.21
C MET A 44 10.32 -5.41 -2.48
N PHE A 45 11.20 -6.40 -2.47
CA PHE A 45 12.50 -6.28 -1.81
C PHE A 45 13.44 -5.32 -2.56
N GLN A 46 13.46 -5.39 -3.90
CA GLN A 46 14.20 -4.44 -4.74
C GLN A 46 13.71 -3.01 -4.55
N TYR A 47 12.39 -2.80 -4.48
CA TYR A 47 11.81 -1.50 -4.16
C TYR A 47 12.33 -0.97 -2.82
N LEU A 48 12.28 -1.76 -1.75
CA LEU A 48 12.84 -1.34 -0.46
C LEU A 48 14.34 -1.07 -0.52
N ARG A 49 15.11 -1.85 -1.28
CA ARG A 49 16.55 -1.62 -1.46
C ARG A 49 16.88 -0.30 -2.16
N SER A 50 15.96 0.24 -2.95
CA SER A 50 16.12 1.58 -3.54
C SER A 50 15.95 2.71 -2.53
N LEU A 51 15.38 2.44 -1.34
CA LEU A 51 15.20 3.44 -0.29
C LEU A 51 16.52 3.63 0.49
N PRO A 52 17.08 4.85 0.56
CA PRO A 52 18.39 5.07 1.19
C PRO A 52 18.46 4.61 2.65
N PHE A 53 17.38 4.77 3.42
CA PHE A 53 17.35 4.35 4.82
C PHE A 53 17.38 2.82 4.97
N PHE A 54 16.83 2.07 4.02
CA PHE A 54 16.70 0.61 4.14
C PHE A 54 18.07 -0.08 4.12
N LEU A 55 19.02 0.43 3.32
CA LEU A 55 20.37 -0.12 3.24
C LEU A 55 21.13 -0.02 4.57
N SER A 56 20.87 1.05 5.34
CA SER A 56 21.51 1.31 6.64
C SER A 56 20.97 0.45 7.79
N LEU A 57 19.90 -0.31 7.58
CA LEU A 57 19.28 -1.13 8.62
C LEU A 57 20.07 -2.41 8.91
N SER A 58 19.96 -2.87 10.16
CA SER A 58 20.41 -4.20 10.57
C SER A 58 19.65 -5.30 9.83
N SER A 59 20.21 -6.52 9.76
CA SER A 59 19.54 -7.64 9.08
C SER A 59 18.18 -8.00 9.69
N SER A 60 18.04 -7.90 11.02
CA SER A 60 16.77 -8.12 11.72
C SER A 60 15.73 -7.04 11.40
N ASP A 61 16.16 -5.77 11.36
CA ASP A 61 15.29 -4.65 11.01
C ASP A 61 14.89 -4.68 9.54
N LYS A 62 15.78 -5.09 8.63
CA LYS A 62 15.45 -5.31 7.21
C LYS A 62 14.34 -6.35 7.06
N LYS A 63 14.46 -7.49 7.76
CA LYS A 63 13.43 -8.54 7.75
C LYS A 63 12.08 -8.03 8.27
N ARG A 64 12.07 -7.33 9.40
CA ARG A 64 10.85 -6.77 9.98
C ARG A 64 10.21 -5.70 9.08
N THR A 65 11.03 -4.80 8.54
CA THR A 65 10.60 -3.76 7.60
C THR A 65 9.99 -4.37 6.35
N PHE A 66 10.60 -5.42 5.80
CA PHE A 66 10.05 -6.14 4.66
C PHE A 66 8.68 -6.75 4.98
N GLN A 67 8.51 -7.39 6.13
CA GLN A 67 7.22 -7.94 6.56
C GLN A 67 6.12 -6.88 6.68
N TYR A 68 6.43 -5.71 7.27
CA TYR A 68 5.48 -4.60 7.33
C TYR A 68 5.17 -4.04 5.94
N PHE A 69 6.19 -3.90 5.10
CA PHE A 69 6.01 -3.41 3.74
C PHE A 69 5.09 -4.33 2.94
N MET A 70 5.25 -5.65 3.01
CA MET A 70 4.36 -6.60 2.32
C MET A 70 2.89 -6.41 2.70
N ALA A 71 2.60 -6.23 3.99
CA ALA A 71 1.23 -6.03 4.47
C ALA A 71 0.65 -4.69 3.99
N ILE A 72 1.42 -3.61 4.16
CA ILE A 72 1.04 -2.25 3.74
C ILE A 72 0.84 -2.20 2.23
N ASP A 73 1.77 -2.79 1.48
CA ASP A 73 1.74 -2.83 0.03
C ASP A 73 0.51 -3.58 -0.49
N SER A 74 0.24 -4.77 0.06
CA SER A 74 -0.96 -5.55 -0.28
C SER A 74 -2.23 -4.75 -0.02
N MET A 75 -2.32 -4.04 1.10
CA MET A 75 -3.50 -3.25 1.45
C MET A 75 -3.70 -2.05 0.52
N LEU A 76 -2.68 -1.20 0.38
CA LEU A 76 -2.77 0.05 -0.36
C LEU A 76 -2.77 -0.15 -1.87
N THR A 77 -2.04 -1.15 -2.41
CA THR A 77 -2.12 -1.51 -3.83
C THR A 77 -3.53 -1.95 -4.20
N THR A 78 -4.15 -2.77 -3.36
CA THR A 78 -5.53 -3.22 -3.60
C THR A 78 -6.50 -2.04 -3.59
N ALA A 79 -6.35 -1.10 -2.65
CA ALA A 79 -7.19 0.10 -2.60
C ALA A 79 -7.03 0.98 -3.85
N TYR A 80 -5.79 1.23 -4.26
CA TYR A 80 -5.49 2.03 -5.45
C TYR A 80 -5.98 1.40 -6.75
N LEU A 81 -5.76 0.09 -6.94
CA LEU A 81 -6.27 -0.62 -8.12
C LEU A 81 -7.80 -0.69 -8.12
N SER A 82 -8.44 -0.90 -6.97
CA SER A 82 -9.91 -0.91 -6.87
C SER A 82 -10.51 0.44 -7.21
N MET A 83 -9.90 1.53 -6.76
CA MET A 83 -10.30 2.88 -7.12
C MET A 83 -10.16 3.15 -8.63
N THR A 84 -9.04 2.70 -9.23
CA THR A 84 -8.70 3.08 -10.60
C THR A 84 -9.37 2.18 -11.65
N LEU A 85 -9.52 0.88 -11.37
CA LEU A 85 -10.04 -0.12 -12.32
C LEU A 85 -11.38 -0.73 -11.88
N GLY A 86 -11.66 -0.76 -10.57
CA GLY A 86 -12.79 -1.52 -10.01
C GLY A 86 -14.00 -0.69 -9.61
N ARG A 87 -13.88 0.64 -9.53
CA ARG A 87 -14.86 1.52 -8.87
C ARG A 87 -16.26 1.39 -9.47
N ASP A 88 -16.37 1.53 -10.79
CA ASP A 88 -17.66 1.55 -11.49
C ASP A 88 -18.37 0.18 -11.43
N ASN A 89 -17.58 -0.90 -11.36
CA ASN A 89 -18.08 -2.27 -11.27
C ASN A 89 -18.23 -2.78 -9.83
N HIS A 90 -17.90 -1.97 -8.82
CA HIS A 90 -17.81 -2.37 -7.42
C HIS A 90 -16.90 -3.59 -7.20
N TRP A 91 -15.73 -3.58 -7.82
CA TRP A 91 -14.74 -4.66 -7.74
C TRP A 91 -13.59 -4.29 -6.80
N MET A 92 -13.25 -5.23 -5.91
CA MET A 92 -11.99 -5.19 -5.17
C MET A 92 -10.90 -5.84 -6.02
N VAL A 93 -9.99 -5.04 -6.56
CA VAL A 93 -8.93 -5.49 -7.49
C VAL A 93 -7.62 -5.71 -6.74
N HIS A 94 -7.05 -6.90 -6.90
CA HIS A 94 -5.81 -7.32 -6.26
C HIS A 94 -4.58 -7.06 -7.14
N PHE A 95 -3.40 -7.05 -6.51
CA PHE A 95 -2.11 -6.78 -7.17
C PHE A 95 -1.73 -7.74 -8.30
N ASN A 96 -2.39 -8.91 -8.39
CA ASN A 96 -2.18 -9.96 -9.38
C ASN A 96 -3.25 -9.98 -10.49
N GLY A 97 -4.09 -8.95 -10.58
CA GLY A 97 -5.13 -8.83 -11.62
C GLY A 97 -6.38 -9.65 -11.34
N PHE A 98 -6.49 -10.29 -10.17
CA PHE A 98 -7.77 -10.86 -9.74
C PHE A 98 -8.68 -9.80 -9.13
N TYR A 99 -9.99 -9.98 -9.29
CA TYR A 99 -10.98 -9.16 -8.61
C TYR A 99 -12.02 -9.99 -7.86
N ILE A 100 -12.59 -9.38 -6.82
CA ILE A 100 -13.75 -9.88 -6.10
C ILE A 100 -14.89 -8.89 -6.33
N SER A 101 -16.04 -9.35 -6.80
CA SER A 101 -17.23 -8.50 -6.88
C SER A 101 -17.76 -8.23 -5.48
N MET A 102 -17.95 -6.96 -5.15
CA MET A 102 -18.45 -6.50 -3.85
C MET A 102 -19.90 -6.01 -3.92
N LYS A 103 -20.53 -6.10 -5.09
CA LYS A 103 -21.96 -5.81 -5.28
C LYS A 103 -22.62 -6.88 -6.17
N PRO A 104 -23.51 -7.73 -5.62
CA PRO A 104 -23.80 -7.88 -4.19
C PRO A 104 -22.55 -8.29 -3.40
N ALA A 105 -22.50 -7.94 -2.12
CA ALA A 105 -21.38 -8.34 -1.27
C ALA A 105 -21.30 -9.87 -1.19
N PRO A 106 -20.10 -10.47 -1.31
CA PRO A 106 -19.96 -11.91 -1.18
C PRO A 106 -20.21 -12.34 0.28
N PRO A 107 -20.69 -13.57 0.50
CA PRO A 107 -20.82 -14.18 1.83
C PRO A 107 -19.54 -14.05 2.65
N SER A 108 -19.63 -13.77 3.95
CA SER A 108 -18.43 -13.70 4.81
C SER A 108 -17.82 -15.08 5.03
N GLY A 109 -18.65 -16.12 4.99
CA GLY A 109 -18.28 -17.52 5.26
C GLY A 109 -18.45 -17.90 6.73
N ASP A 110 -18.77 -16.95 7.62
CA ASP A 110 -18.91 -17.19 9.05
C ASP A 110 -20.36 -17.41 9.47
N ALA A 111 -21.31 -16.88 8.70
CA ALA A 111 -22.71 -16.91 9.05
C ALA A 111 -23.33 -18.29 8.73
N PRO A 112 -24.26 -18.82 9.55
CA PRO A 112 -24.90 -20.12 9.29
C PRO A 112 -25.56 -20.23 7.91
N GLU A 113 -26.13 -19.12 7.41
CA GLU A 113 -26.76 -19.00 6.10
C GLU A 113 -25.77 -19.19 4.93
N ASP A 114 -24.47 -18.94 5.15
CA ASP A 114 -23.44 -19.10 4.12
C ASP A 114 -23.12 -20.57 3.84
N ALA A 115 -23.62 -21.50 4.66
CA ALA A 115 -23.34 -22.93 4.54
C ALA A 115 -23.65 -23.49 3.14
N ILE A 116 -24.75 -23.05 2.52
CA ILE A 116 -25.13 -23.48 1.16
C ILE A 116 -24.11 -22.99 0.14
N TYR A 117 -23.67 -21.74 0.26
CA TYR A 117 -22.64 -21.18 -0.61
C TYR A 117 -21.31 -21.90 -0.45
N LEU A 118 -20.94 -22.26 0.79
CA LEU A 118 -19.68 -22.94 1.08
C LEU A 118 -19.63 -24.39 0.61
N GLN A 119 -20.78 -25.06 0.37
CA GLN A 119 -20.81 -26.45 -0.11
C GLN A 119 -20.14 -26.65 -1.47
N ARG A 120 -20.00 -25.61 -2.28
CA ARG A 120 -19.32 -25.67 -3.58
C ARG A 120 -17.79 -25.75 -3.49
N PHE A 121 -17.23 -25.58 -2.29
CA PHE A 121 -15.80 -25.58 -2.03
C PHE A 121 -15.36 -26.88 -1.36
N SER A 122 -14.14 -27.32 -1.67
CA SER A 122 -13.47 -28.39 -0.93
C SER A 122 -13.33 -28.01 0.56
N PRO A 123 -13.16 -28.98 1.48
CA PRO A 123 -12.92 -28.68 2.90
C PRO A 123 -11.74 -27.71 3.14
N GLU A 124 -10.68 -27.81 2.34
CA GLU A 124 -9.50 -26.94 2.40
C GLU A 124 -9.82 -25.54 1.89
N GLU A 125 -10.53 -25.44 0.77
CA GLU A 125 -10.98 -24.17 0.19
C GLU A 125 -11.94 -23.43 1.12
N ARG A 126 -12.84 -24.16 1.80
CA ARG A 126 -13.74 -23.58 2.80
C ARG A 126 -12.98 -22.91 3.93
N LYS A 127 -11.98 -23.59 4.52
CA LYS A 127 -11.14 -23.01 5.59
C LYS A 127 -10.43 -21.75 5.13
N LYS A 128 -9.91 -21.77 3.89
CA LYS A 128 -9.24 -20.63 3.28
C LYS A 128 -10.20 -19.46 3.02
N TYR A 129 -11.39 -19.75 2.51
CA TYR A 129 -12.44 -18.76 2.28
C TYR A 129 -12.85 -18.08 3.59
N GLN A 130 -13.15 -18.87 4.63
CA GLN A 130 -13.56 -18.38 5.95
C GLN A 130 -12.48 -17.54 6.62
N LEU A 131 -11.21 -17.88 6.45
CA LEU A 131 -10.12 -17.06 6.96
C LEU A 131 -9.98 -15.74 6.16
N TYR A 132 -10.14 -15.80 4.84
CA TYR A 132 -9.74 -14.72 3.95
C TYR A 132 -10.85 -13.69 3.70
N MET A 133 -12.09 -14.13 3.51
CA MET A 133 -13.18 -13.28 3.04
C MET A 133 -13.61 -12.22 4.07
N PRO A 134 -13.71 -12.50 5.39
CA PRO A 134 -14.03 -11.47 6.38
C PRO A 134 -13.02 -10.31 6.37
N MET A 135 -11.72 -10.64 6.25
CA MET A 135 -10.67 -9.63 6.15
C MET A 135 -10.80 -8.78 4.88
N LYS A 136 -11.25 -9.38 3.77
CA LYS A 136 -11.40 -8.68 2.49
C LYS A 136 -12.65 -7.81 2.43
N LEU A 137 -13.74 -8.25 3.03
CA LEU A 137 -14.93 -7.42 3.23
C LEU A 137 -14.56 -6.18 4.05
N ALA A 138 -13.91 -6.35 5.20
CA ALA A 138 -13.45 -5.23 6.03
C ALA A 138 -12.48 -4.31 5.28
N GLN A 139 -11.48 -4.87 4.58
CA GLN A 139 -10.54 -4.07 3.78
C GLN A 139 -11.27 -3.29 2.66
N TYR A 140 -12.30 -3.85 2.04
CA TYR A 140 -13.04 -3.13 1.02
C TYR A 140 -13.84 -1.97 1.62
N THR A 141 -14.60 -2.22 2.68
CA THR A 141 -15.48 -1.21 3.29
C THR A 141 -14.71 -0.14 4.06
N GLU A 142 -13.66 -0.51 4.80
CA GLU A 142 -12.92 0.39 5.68
C GLU A 142 -11.72 1.07 5.02
N LEU A 143 -11.24 0.52 3.90
CA LEU A 143 -10.10 1.08 3.18
C LEU A 143 -10.42 1.40 1.72
N CYS A 144 -10.88 0.44 0.91
CA CYS A 144 -10.99 0.68 -0.55
C CYS A 144 -12.04 1.73 -0.89
N VAL A 145 -13.21 1.70 -0.24
CA VAL A 145 -14.28 2.67 -0.45
C VAL A 145 -13.84 4.09 -0.01
N PRO A 146 -13.38 4.33 1.23
CA PRO A 146 -12.87 5.65 1.62
C PRO A 146 -11.68 6.14 0.78
N PHE A 147 -10.78 5.24 0.39
CA PHE A 147 -9.63 5.57 -0.43
C PHE A 147 -10.05 6.09 -1.81
N ALA A 148 -11.10 5.49 -2.41
CA ALA A 148 -11.66 5.95 -3.67
C ALA A 148 -12.38 7.31 -3.57
N GLU A 149 -12.90 7.66 -2.39
CA GLU A 149 -13.50 8.98 -2.13
C GLU A 149 -12.44 10.08 -2.06
N ILE A 150 -11.28 9.79 -1.46
CA ILE A 150 -10.12 10.71 -1.44
C ILE A 150 -9.54 10.90 -2.85
N ASN A 151 -9.60 9.85 -3.68
CA ASN A 151 -9.11 9.84 -5.06
C ASN A 151 -7.63 10.27 -5.19
N PRO A 152 -6.69 9.67 -4.44
CA PRO A 152 -5.28 10.07 -4.48
C PRO A 152 -4.66 9.79 -5.85
N THR A 153 -3.78 10.70 -6.25
CA THR A 153 -2.87 10.49 -7.39
C THR A 153 -1.92 9.32 -7.13
N PHE A 154 -1.27 8.83 -8.19
CA PHE A 154 -0.25 7.79 -8.07
C PHE A 154 0.86 8.18 -7.08
N VAL A 155 1.33 9.43 -7.14
CA VAL A 155 2.39 9.92 -6.25
C VAL A 155 1.94 9.92 -4.79
N GLU A 156 0.72 10.38 -4.50
CA GLU A 156 0.17 10.37 -3.14
C GLU A 156 0.00 8.95 -2.60
N TYR A 157 -0.48 8.02 -3.44
CA TYR A 157 -0.54 6.60 -3.12
C TYR A 157 0.84 6.01 -2.75
N ALA A 158 1.86 6.31 -3.55
CA ALA A 158 3.22 5.83 -3.30
C ALA A 158 3.79 6.40 -1.99
N LEU A 159 3.55 7.70 -1.72
CA LEU A 159 3.94 8.35 -0.48
C LEU A 159 3.21 7.77 0.74
N LEU A 160 1.92 7.47 0.63
CA LEU A 160 1.14 6.87 1.71
C LEU A 160 1.72 5.54 2.18
N LYS A 161 2.27 4.73 1.26
CA LYS A 161 2.96 3.48 1.62
C LYS A 161 4.20 3.72 2.44
N LEU A 162 5.03 4.68 2.02
CA LEU A 162 6.25 5.03 2.74
C LEU A 162 5.91 5.60 4.12
N ILE A 163 4.93 6.50 4.22
CA ILE A 163 4.46 7.05 5.49
C ILE A 163 3.96 5.94 6.40
N ALA A 164 3.10 5.04 5.91
CA ALA A 164 2.61 3.91 6.67
C ALA A 164 3.75 3.00 7.17
N LEU A 165 4.76 2.76 6.33
CA LEU A 165 5.93 1.95 6.69
C LEU A 165 6.75 2.60 7.80
N LEU A 166 6.99 3.91 7.70
CA LEU A 166 7.74 4.67 8.70
C LEU A 166 7.00 4.79 10.03
N LEU A 167 5.67 4.92 10.00
CA LEU A 167 4.83 4.92 11.20
C LEU A 167 4.83 3.56 11.91
N ARG A 168 4.93 2.45 11.17
CA ARG A 168 5.04 1.10 11.74
C ARG A 168 6.47 0.69 12.10
N GLY A 169 7.47 1.41 11.60
CA GLY A 169 8.88 1.21 11.91
C GLY A 169 9.25 1.55 13.35
N SER A 170 10.38 0.98 13.81
CA SER A 170 11.01 1.32 15.08
C SER A 170 11.36 2.81 15.18
N TYR A 171 11.61 3.30 16.40
CA TYR A 171 12.07 4.69 16.61
C TYR A 171 13.31 5.04 15.76
N THR A 172 14.22 4.08 15.57
CA THR A 172 15.41 4.20 14.70
C THR A 172 15.03 4.44 13.22
N LEU A 173 14.01 3.74 12.71
CA LEU A 173 13.51 3.93 11.34
C LEU A 173 12.94 5.33 11.14
N ARG A 174 12.20 5.84 12.14
CA ARG A 174 11.65 7.20 12.11
C ARG A 174 12.76 8.27 12.10
N LYS A 175 13.80 8.10 12.94
CA LYS A 175 14.97 9.00 12.96
C LYS A 175 15.72 9.01 11.63
N LEU A 176 16.01 7.84 11.06
CA LEU A 176 16.77 7.73 9.81
C LEU A 176 15.99 8.29 8.62
N ALA A 177 14.67 8.06 8.55
CA ALA A 177 13.84 8.63 7.51
C ALA A 177 13.77 10.16 7.59
N LEU A 178 13.71 10.74 8.79
CA LEU A 178 13.77 12.20 8.98
C LEU A 178 15.12 12.78 8.50
N ILE A 179 16.23 12.09 8.76
CA ILE A 179 17.56 12.52 8.30
C ILE A 179 17.66 12.44 6.77
N VAL A 180 17.17 11.35 6.16
CA VAL A 180 17.23 11.16 4.71
C VAL A 180 16.29 12.10 3.97
N ILE A 181 15.05 12.27 4.43
CA ILE A 181 14.08 13.21 3.84
C ILE A 181 14.58 14.66 4.01
N GLY A 182 15.12 15.00 5.19
CA GLY A 182 15.72 16.31 5.44
C GLY A 182 16.90 16.61 4.51
N ASN A 183 17.77 15.62 4.27
CA ASN A 183 18.96 15.77 3.43
C ASN A 183 18.67 15.73 1.91
N GLN A 184 17.70 14.92 1.45
CA GLN A 184 17.38 14.81 0.02
C GLN A 184 16.49 15.94 -0.49
N TYR A 185 15.66 16.55 0.35
CA TYR A 185 14.70 17.59 -0.05
C TYR A 185 14.99 18.97 0.57
N GLY A 186 16.18 19.17 1.17
CA GLY A 186 16.62 20.48 1.64
C GLY A 186 15.86 21.03 2.85
N PHE A 187 15.25 20.18 3.68
CA PHE A 187 14.65 20.59 4.95
C PHE A 187 15.73 20.70 6.02
N TRP A 188 16.55 21.76 5.94
CA TRP A 188 17.38 22.18 7.06
C TRP A 188 16.48 22.81 8.12
N LEU A 189 16.10 22.04 9.14
CA LEU A 189 15.84 22.61 10.46
C LEU A 189 17.17 23.19 10.96
N SER A 190 17.39 24.46 10.66
CA SER A 190 18.51 25.25 11.15
C SER A 190 18.35 25.51 12.65
N ARG A 191 18.37 24.47 13.51
CA ARG A 191 18.53 24.60 14.97
C ARG A 191 19.23 23.35 15.56
N PRO A 192 20.47 23.48 16.07
CA PRO A 192 21.25 22.33 16.56
C PRO A 192 20.72 21.60 17.81
N ASN A 193 19.64 22.07 18.45
CA ASN A 193 19.28 21.64 19.81
C ASN A 193 17.86 21.06 19.98
N ALA A 194 17.19 20.62 18.92
CA ALA A 194 15.81 20.10 19.02
C ALA A 194 15.72 18.56 19.21
N VAL A 195 16.75 17.92 19.77
CA VAL A 195 16.72 16.47 20.03
C VAL A 195 15.95 16.13 21.31
N ASP A 196 15.75 17.09 22.22
CA ASP A 196 14.99 16.88 23.45
C ASP A 196 13.81 17.85 23.52
N GLN A 197 12.69 17.46 22.90
CA GLN A 197 11.37 17.83 23.39
C GLN A 197 10.31 16.91 22.79
N THR A 198 9.85 16.00 23.64
CA THR A 198 8.56 15.33 23.53
C THR A 198 7.47 16.35 23.23
N SER A 199 6.88 16.35 22.03
CA SER A 199 5.53 16.89 21.89
C SER A 199 4.83 16.41 20.61
N SER A 200 3.70 15.76 20.86
CA SER A 200 2.60 15.45 19.94
C SER A 200 2.19 16.64 19.03
N SER A 201 2.50 17.88 19.43
CA SER A 201 2.12 19.11 18.72
C SER A 201 2.93 19.36 17.43
N TYR A 202 4.17 18.86 17.30
CA TYR A 202 4.96 19.03 16.08
C TYR A 202 4.41 18.19 14.92
N TRP A 203 3.95 16.98 15.22
CA TRP A 203 3.32 16.08 14.23
C TRP A 203 1.94 16.57 13.81
N GLN A 204 1.16 17.14 14.72
CA GLN A 204 -0.10 17.80 14.37
C GLN A 204 0.11 19.00 13.42
N ARG A 205 1.23 19.74 13.55
CA ARG A 205 1.58 20.84 12.63
C ARG A 205 2.03 20.36 11.26
N LEU A 206 2.75 19.24 11.17
CA LEU A 206 3.18 18.66 9.90
C LEU A 206 2.02 18.07 9.09
N ILE A 207 1.03 17.49 9.78
CA ILE A 207 -0.19 16.94 9.16
C ILE A 207 -1.18 18.06 8.77
N SER A 208 -1.22 19.16 9.52
CA SER A 208 -2.07 20.32 9.20
C SER A 208 -1.48 21.26 8.15
N SER A 209 -0.20 21.10 7.79
CA SER A 209 0.42 21.82 6.67
C SER A 209 0.22 21.10 5.34
N THR A 210 -1.03 20.86 4.94
CA THR A 210 -1.42 20.33 3.61
C THR A 210 -0.96 21.24 2.46
N THR A 211 -0.52 22.46 2.77
CA THR A 211 0.04 23.42 1.81
C THR A 211 1.43 23.01 1.28
N ALA A 212 2.21 22.20 2.00
CA ALA A 212 3.56 21.81 1.56
C ALA A 212 3.54 20.76 0.43
N ILE A 213 2.51 19.92 0.37
CA ILE A 213 2.37 18.91 -0.71
C ILE A 213 2.01 19.59 -2.04
N SER A 214 1.26 20.69 -1.99
CA SER A 214 0.95 21.51 -3.19
C SER A 214 2.18 22.20 -3.81
N ALA A 215 3.29 22.33 -3.06
CA ALA A 215 4.53 22.91 -3.55
C ALA A 215 5.40 21.90 -4.33
N LEU A 216 5.23 20.59 -4.09
CA LEU A 216 5.93 19.55 -4.85
C LEU A 216 5.33 19.32 -6.25
N GLY A 217 4.05 19.66 -6.45
CA GLY A 217 3.38 19.64 -7.76
C GLY A 217 3.71 20.81 -8.69
N ARG A 218 4.66 21.69 -8.33
CA ARG A 218 5.05 22.87 -9.15
C ARG A 218 6.47 22.83 -9.69
N TYR A 219 7.10 21.66 -9.79
CA TYR A 219 8.26 21.51 -10.69
C TYR A 219 7.74 21.24 -12.11
N ARG A 220 7.64 22.34 -12.86
CA ARG A 220 7.27 22.41 -14.27
C ARG A 220 8.01 21.34 -15.10
N CYS A 221 7.24 20.64 -15.92
CA CYS A 221 7.68 20.23 -17.25
C CYS A 221 8.16 21.50 -17.98
N GLY A 222 9.46 21.62 -18.19
CA GLY A 222 10.06 22.60 -19.10
C GLY A 222 10.82 21.83 -20.17
N GLY A 223 10.28 21.84 -21.39
CA GLY A 223 11.12 21.91 -22.58
C GLY A 223 11.65 23.33 -22.74
#